data_AF-A0A920H4E0-F1
#
_entry.id   AF-A0A920H4E0-F1
#
_cell.length_a   1.000
_cell.length_b   1.000
_cell.length_c   1.000
_cell.angle_alpha   90.00
_cell.angle_beta   90.00
_cell.angle_gamma   90.00
#
_symmetry.space_group_name_H-M   'P 1'
#
loop_
_entity.id
_entity.type
_entity.pdbx_description
1 polymer ?
#
loop_
_entity_poly.entity_id
_entity_poly.type
_entity_poly.pdbx_seq_one_letter_code
_entity_poly.pdbx_strand_id
1 'polypeptide(L)' 'MAGDVGVVGRSGTLGYEAASQMKSEGIGISTSVGIGGDPINGVLIKIFLNCLLKTIVLKQL' A
#
# COMPACT_ATOMS: atom_id res chain seq x y z
N MET A 1 11.16 6.51 -9.74
CA MET A 1 10.70 5.70 -10.88
C MET A 1 9.37 5.10 -10.46
N ALA A 2 8.28 5.37 -11.19
CA ALA A 2 7.02 4.69 -10.92
C ALA A 2 7.19 3.21 -11.31
N GLY A 3 6.91 2.29 -10.39
CA GLY A 3 6.95 0.85 -10.69
C GLY A 3 5.59 0.19 -10.50
N ASP A 4 5.50 -1.11 -10.74
CA ASP A 4 4.18 -1.76 -10.89
C ASP A 4 3.52 -2.18 -9.57
N VAL A 5 4.11 -1.81 -8.42
CA VAL A 5 3.64 -2.22 -7.09
C VAL A 5 2.89 -1.08 -6.40
N GLY A 6 1.68 -1.37 -5.92
CA GLY A 6 0.91 -0.48 -5.05
C GLY A 6 0.99 -0.90 -3.57
N VAL A 7 1.02 0.09 -2.68
CA VAL A 7 1.05 -0.10 -1.22
C VAL A 7 -0.24 0.42 -0.62
N VAL A 8 -0.91 -0.41 0.16
CA VAL A 8 -2.11 -0.01 0.91
C VAL A 8 -1.95 -0.40 2.37
N GLY A 9 -2.11 0.57 3.27
CA GLY A 9 -1.92 0.35 4.70
C GLY A 9 -2.89 1.16 5.56
N ARG A 10 -3.25 0.61 6.74
CA ARG A 10 -4.09 1.32 7.73
C ARG A 10 -3.36 2.47 8.43
N SER A 11 -2.03 2.43 8.45
CA SER A 11 -1.17 3.50 8.97
C SER A 11 -0.37 4.12 7.83
N GLY A 12 -0.43 5.45 7.73
CA GLY A 12 0.36 6.21 6.76
C GLY A 12 1.87 6.10 7.01
N THR A 13 2.28 6.04 8.28
CA THR A 13 3.68 5.86 8.69
C THR A 13 4.22 4.52 8.20
N LEU A 14 3.46 3.42 8.37
CA LEU A 14 3.83 2.11 7.84
C LEU A 14 3.93 2.10 6.31
N GLY A 15 3.00 2.78 5.63
CA GLY A 15 3.03 2.90 4.17
C GLY A 15 4.32 3.58 3.68
N TYR A 16 4.79 4.58 4.42
CA TYR A 16 6.03 5.29 4.11
C TYR A 16 7.27 4.44 4.38
N GLU A 17 7.32 3.73 5.51
CA GLU A 17 8.43 2.84 5.87
C GLU A 17 8.56 1.68 4.88
N ALA A 18 7.45 1.03 4.53
CA ALA A 18 7.45 -0.03 3.52
C ALA A 18 7.87 0.49 2.14
N ALA A 19 7.46 1.72 1.80
CA ALA A 19 7.89 2.33 0.56
C ALA A 19 9.40 2.59 0.50
N SER A 20 9.97 3.02 1.63
CA SER A 20 11.42 3.21 1.78
C SER A 20 12.18 1.88 1.66
N GLN A 21 11.69 0.82 2.31
CA GLN A 21 12.29 -0.52 2.21
C GLN A 21 12.26 -1.05 0.78
N MET A 22 11.10 -0.97 0.11
CA MET A 22 10.99 -1.38 -1.29
C MET A 22 11.90 -0.60 -2.22
N LYS A 23 12.05 0.71 -1.99
CA LYS A 23 13.00 1.53 -2.75
C LYS A 23 14.45 1.05 -2.54
N SER A 24 14.81 0.65 -1.32
CA SER A 24 16.13 0.09 -1.01
C SER A 24 16.37 -1.26 -1.69
N GLU A 25 15.32 -2.07 -1.85
CA GLU A 25 15.33 -3.34 -2.59
C GLU A 25 15.21 -3.16 -4.11
N GLY A 26 15.16 -1.92 -4.62
CA GLY A 26 15.02 -1.64 -6.05
C GLY A 26 13.60 -1.87 -6.62
N ILE A 27 12.61 -2.09 -5.75
CA ILE A 27 11.21 -2.26 -6.12
C ILE A 27 10.57 -0.88 -6.31
N GLY A 28 10.15 -0.59 -7.54
CA GLY A 28 9.45 0.65 -7.87
C GLY A 28 7.98 0.61 -7.43
N ILE A 29 7.52 1.69 -6.81
CA ILE A 29 6.15 1.85 -6.33
C ILE A 29 5.38 2.77 -7.26
N SER A 30 4.17 2.39 -7.66
CA SER A 30 3.26 3.22 -8.47
C SER A 30 2.37 4.07 -7.58
N THR A 31 1.90 3.53 -6.47
CA THR A 31 0.85 4.13 -5.66
C THR A 31 1.00 3.75 -4.19
N SER A 32 0.79 4.70 -3.28
CA SER A 32 0.79 4.46 -1.84
C SER A 32 -0.44 5.13 -1.22
N VAL A 33 -1.28 4.35 -0.54
CA VAL A 33 -2.55 4.81 0.04
C VAL A 33 -2.67 4.41 1.50
N GLY A 34 -2.88 5.42 2.34
CA GLY A 34 -3.29 5.25 3.74
C GLY A 34 -4.81 5.23 3.84
N ILE A 35 -5.38 4.12 4.30
CA ILE A 35 -6.84 3.94 4.43
C ILE A 35 -7.36 4.24 5.83
N GLY A 36 -6.47 4.46 6.79
CA GLY A 36 -6.85 4.76 8.18
C GLY A 36 -7.34 3.55 8.97
N GLY A 37 -7.67 3.78 10.24
CA GLY A 37 -8.13 2.76 11.19
C GLY A 37 -9.65 2.54 11.18
N ASP A 38 -10.38 3.23 10.32
CA ASP A 38 -11.84 3.25 10.34
C ASP A 38 -12.46 1.86 10.07
N PRO A 39 -13.58 1.53 10.71
CA PRO A 39 -14.16 0.18 10.62
C PRO A 39 -14.64 -0.21 9.20
N ILE A 40 -14.78 0.74 8.28
CA ILE A 40 -15.27 0.52 6.89
C ILE A 40 -14.10 0.37 5.91
N ASN A 41 -13.13 -0.49 6.22
CA ASN A 41 -11.89 -0.62 5.42
C ASN A 41 -11.92 -1.73 4.35
N GLY A 42 -12.80 -2.73 4.49
CA GLY A 42 -12.77 -3.93 3.63
C GLY A 42 -13.15 -3.67 2.17
N VAL A 43 -14.07 -2.74 1.92
CA VAL A 43 -14.52 -2.37 0.56
C VAL A 43 -13.45 -1.56 -0.16
N LEU A 44 -12.83 -0.61 0.54
CA LEU A 44 -11.80 0.26 -0.03
C LEU A 44 -10.56 -0.53 -0.45
N ILE A 45 -10.10 -1.46 0.40
CA ILE A 45 -8.98 -2.37 0.09
C ILE A 45 -9.31 -3.23 -1.15
N LYS A 46 -10.51 -3.79 -1.24
CA LYS A 46 -10.93 -4.62 -2.39
C LYS A 46 -10.97 -3.82 -3.69
N ILE A 47 -11.45 -2.58 -3.65
CA ILE A 47 -11.47 -1.69 -4.81
C ILE A 47 -10.03 -1.42 -5.28
N PHE A 48 -9.12 -1.12 -4.35
CA PHE A 48 -7.72 -0.88 -4.68
C PHE A 48 -6.99 -2.13 -5.20
N LEU A 49 -7.22 -3.29 -4.57
CA LEU A 49 -6.65 -4.57 -5.00
C LEU A 49 -7.05 -4.93 -6.43
N ASN A 50 -8.29 -4.66 -6.82
CA ASN A 50 -8.75 -4.91 -8.19
C ASN A 50 -8.18 -3.91 -9.21
N CYS A 51 -7.80 -2.72 -8.77
CA CYS A 51 -7.31 -1.66 -9.65
C CYS A 51 -5.79 -1.73 -9.90
N LEU A 52 -5.06 -2.53 -9.11
CA LEU A 52 -3.60 -2.59 -9.12
C LEU A 52 -3.12 -4.02 -9.44
N LEU A 53 -2.28 -4.15 -10.47
CA LEU A 53 -1.72 -5.43 -10.93
C LEU A 53 -0.95 -6.19 -9.83
N LYS A 54 -0.27 -5.46 -8.93
CA LYS A 54 0.42 -6.01 -7.74
C LYS A 54 0.21 -5.09 -6.55
N THR A 55 -0.49 -5.56 -5.52
CA THR A 55 -0.73 -4.79 -4.29
C THR A 55 -0.14 -5.50 -3.09
N ILE A 56 0.62 -4.77 -2.27
CA ILE A 56 1.07 -5.23 -0.95
C ILE A 56 0.18 -4.58 0.11
N VAL A 57 -0.47 -5.41 0.93
CA VAL A 57 -1.35 -4.95 2.02
C VAL A 57 -0.59 -5.01 3.34
N LEU A 58 -0.40 -3.85 3.96
CA LEU A 58 0.24 -3.74 5.27
C LEU A 58 -0.84 -3.70 6.36
N LYS A 59 -0.98 -4.81 7.09
CA LYS A 59 -1.73 -4.86 8.35
C LYS A 59 -0.76 -4.74 9.51
N GLN A 60 -0.82 -3.64 10.27
CA GLN A 60 -0.47 -3.74 11.69
C GLN A 60 -1.61 -4.49 12.39
N LEU A 61 -1.23 -5.41 13.30
CA LEU A 61 -2.11 -6.12 14.21
C LEU A 61 -3.01 -5.12 14.95
#